data_AF-A0A946SWZ8-F1
#
_entry.id   AF-A0A946SWZ8-F1
#
_cell.length_a   1.000
_cell.length_b   1.000
_cell.length_c   1.000
_cell.angle_alpha   90.00
_cell.angle_beta   90.00
_cell.angle_gamma   90.00
#
_symmetry.space_group_name_H-M   'P 1'
#
loop_
_entity.id
_entity.type
_entity.pdbx_description
1 polymer ?
#
loop_
_entity_poly.entity_id
_entity_poly.type
_entity_poly.pdbx_seq_one_letter_code
_entity_poly.pdbx_strand_id
1 'polypeptide(L)'
;ELQLAVLVETMRREGFELTIGKPAVLTREIDGTLHEPTERLTVDVPEEHMGAVTQLLGERRARMLDMINHGTGWVRLEYIIAARALIGFRTEFLTETRGTGQLHHIFEGWEPWQGELRSRKSGSVVADRIGPVTPYAMANIQERCSLFVGPTEQVYAGMIVGENPRQEDMDINICREKKMTNVRASSSDDTVRLTPPRRLSLEQALEFIADDECVEVTPVHVRLRKVNLDAGQRARETKRLKTARDGD
;
A
#
# COMPACT_ATOMS: atom_id res chain seq x y z
N GLU A 1 -7.92 8.13 -9.39
CA GLU A 1 -6.55 7.94 -8.85
C GLU A 1 -5.45 8.44 -9.80
N LEU A 2 -5.38 7.92 -11.03
CA LEU A 2 -4.35 8.27 -12.02
C LEU A 2 -4.12 9.79 -12.21
N GLN A 3 -5.20 10.58 -12.27
CA GLN A 3 -5.09 12.04 -12.46
C GLN A 3 -4.36 12.75 -11.31
N LEU A 4 -4.55 12.30 -10.06
CA LEU A 4 -3.89 12.89 -8.89
C LEU A 4 -2.40 12.50 -8.85
N ALA A 5 -2.08 11.25 -9.17
CA ALA A 5 -0.69 10.81 -9.26
C ALA A 5 0.10 11.60 -10.31
N VAL A 6 -0.51 11.86 -11.47
CA VAL A 6 0.09 12.70 -12.53
C VAL A 6 0.30 14.14 -12.05
N LEU A 7 -0.69 14.76 -11.42
CA LEU A 7 -0.56 16.12 -10.89
C LEU A 7 0.60 16.22 -9.89
N VAL A 8 0.67 15.27 -8.94
CA VAL A 8 1.73 15.23 -7.93
C VAL A 8 3.09 15.02 -8.57
N GLU A 9 3.21 14.13 -9.56
CA GLU A 9 4.45 13.89 -10.28
C GLU A 9 4.91 15.15 -11.04
N THR A 10 3.98 15.90 -11.64
CA THR A 10 4.27 17.19 -12.28
C THR A 10 4.79 18.20 -11.23
N MET A 11 4.08 18.37 -10.11
CA MET A 11 4.53 19.26 -9.02
C MET A 11 5.91 18.86 -8.48
N ARG A 12 6.17 17.55 -8.34
CA ARG A 12 7.48 17.02 -7.93
C ARG A 12 8.58 17.47 -8.88
N ARG A 13 8.34 17.37 -10.20
CA ARG A 13 9.28 17.79 -11.25
C ARG A 13 9.48 19.30 -11.30
N GLU A 14 8.48 20.07 -10.88
CA GLU A 14 8.55 21.53 -10.74
C GLU A 14 9.28 22.00 -9.48
N GLY A 15 9.71 21.08 -8.61
CA GLY A 15 10.50 21.42 -7.43
C GLY A 15 9.70 21.51 -6.13
N PHE A 16 8.41 21.15 -6.13
CA PHE A 16 7.58 21.22 -4.93
C PHE A 16 7.90 20.12 -3.92
N GLU A 17 7.74 20.45 -2.64
CA GLU A 17 7.75 19.52 -1.52
C GLU A 17 6.37 19.51 -0.85
N LEU A 18 5.75 18.34 -0.75
CA LEU A 18 4.41 18.20 -0.19
C LEU A 18 4.18 16.83 0.43
N THR A 19 3.17 16.75 1.29
CA THR A 19 2.66 15.48 1.82
C THR A 19 1.25 15.22 1.31
N ILE A 20 0.98 13.98 0.90
CA ILE A 20 -0.29 13.57 0.31
C ILE A 20 -0.87 12.42 1.11
N GLY A 21 -2.09 12.59 1.59
CA GLY A 21 -2.84 11.54 2.27
C GLY A 21 -3.42 10.52 1.29
N LYS A 22 -4.03 9.48 1.83
CA LYS A 22 -4.61 8.41 1.03
C LYS A 22 -5.72 8.94 0.12
N PRO A 23 -5.75 8.56 -1.16
CA PRO A 23 -6.86 8.88 -2.04
C PRO A 23 -8.17 8.33 -1.48
N ALA A 24 -9.19 9.18 -1.39
CA ALA A 24 -10.53 8.81 -0.94
C ALA A 24 -11.56 9.14 -2.01
N VAL A 25 -12.60 8.31 -2.10
CA VAL A 25 -13.76 8.61 -2.94
C VAL A 25 -14.66 9.64 -2.25
N LEU A 26 -15.28 10.50 -3.03
CA LEU A 26 -16.31 11.40 -2.54
C LEU A 26 -17.63 10.62 -2.45
N THR A 27 -18.19 10.53 -1.26
CA THR A 27 -19.54 9.99 -1.06
C THR A 27 -20.59 11.08 -1.23
N ARG A 28 -21.82 10.68 -1.52
CA ARG A 28 -22.98 11.58 -1.64
C ARG A 28 -24.15 11.02 -0.88
N GLU A 29 -24.96 11.90 -0.30
CA GLU A 29 -26.26 11.52 0.22
C GLU A 29 -27.30 11.71 -0.88
N ILE A 30 -28.01 10.64 -1.23
CA ILE A 30 -29.08 10.63 -2.23
C ILE A 30 -30.27 9.93 -1.56
N ASP A 31 -31.39 10.65 -1.48
CA ASP A 31 -32.63 10.16 -0.85
C ASP A 31 -32.42 9.61 0.58
N GLY A 32 -31.61 10.30 1.39
CA GLY A 32 -31.32 9.92 2.78
C GLY A 32 -30.40 8.71 2.94
N THR A 33 -29.82 8.20 1.84
CA THR A 33 -28.90 7.06 1.85
C THR A 33 -27.52 7.48 1.36
N LEU A 34 -26.47 7.02 2.04
CA LEU A 34 -25.09 7.23 1.63
C LEU A 34 -24.79 6.42 0.37
N HIS A 35 -24.31 7.10 -0.68
CA HIS A 35 -23.91 6.53 -1.94
C HIS A 35 -22.42 6.74 -2.20
N GLU A 36 -21.85 5.83 -2.98
CA GLU A 36 -20.48 5.88 -3.47
C GLU A 36 -20.43 5.78 -4.99
N PRO A 37 -19.39 6.33 -5.64
CA PRO A 37 -19.24 6.22 -7.08
C PRO A 37 -18.82 4.79 -7.46
N THR A 38 -19.46 4.27 -8.50
CA THR A 38 -19.12 2.98 -9.10
C THR A 38 -18.57 3.17 -10.51
N GLU A 39 -17.76 2.21 -10.92
CA GLU A 39 -17.13 2.18 -12.23
C GLU A 39 -17.45 0.87 -12.94
N ARG A 40 -17.67 0.95 -14.25
CA ARG A 40 -17.70 -0.19 -15.14
C ARG A 40 -16.29 -0.56 -15.50
N LEU A 41 -15.86 -1.72 -15.06
CA LEU A 41 -14.55 -2.29 -15.27
C LEU A 41 -14.62 -3.35 -16.37
N THR A 42 -13.82 -3.19 -17.42
CA THR A 42 -13.59 -4.17 -18.47
C THR A 42 -12.17 -4.71 -18.34
N VAL A 43 -12.04 -6.04 -18.29
CA VAL A 43 -10.78 -6.74 -18.16
C VAL A 43 -10.64 -7.76 -19.28
N ASP A 44 -9.57 -7.67 -20.05
CA ASP A 44 -9.19 -8.67 -21.05
C ASP A 44 -7.95 -9.41 -20.56
N VAL A 45 -8.06 -10.73 -20.40
CA VAL A 45 -6.96 -11.57 -19.89
C VAL A 45 -6.89 -12.91 -20.61
N PRO A 46 -5.70 -13.54 -20.68
CA PRO A 46 -5.57 -14.94 -21.05
C PRO A 46 -6.41 -15.84 -20.11
N GLU A 47 -7.01 -16.90 -20.64
CA GLU A 47 -7.86 -17.83 -19.87
C GLU A 47 -7.17 -18.39 -18.63
N GLU A 48 -5.86 -18.62 -18.69
CA GLU A 48 -5.05 -19.12 -17.55
C GLU A 48 -5.06 -18.19 -16.33
N HIS A 49 -5.25 -16.87 -16.54
CA HIS A 49 -5.27 -15.87 -15.48
C HIS A 49 -6.68 -15.51 -15.01
N MET A 50 -7.73 -15.99 -15.70
CA MET A 50 -9.13 -15.65 -15.42
C MET A 50 -9.52 -15.97 -13.97
N GLY A 51 -9.11 -17.12 -13.45
CA GLY A 51 -9.44 -17.55 -12.08
C GLY A 51 -8.88 -16.61 -11.01
N ALA A 52 -7.59 -16.26 -11.13
CA ALA A 52 -6.91 -15.35 -10.20
C ALA A 52 -7.54 -13.94 -10.23
N VAL A 53 -7.82 -13.42 -11.42
CA VAL A 53 -8.44 -12.09 -11.58
C VAL A 53 -9.87 -12.06 -11.04
N THR A 54 -10.65 -13.11 -11.27
CA THR A 54 -12.00 -13.23 -10.72
C THR A 54 -11.99 -13.28 -9.21
N GLN A 55 -11.03 -13.99 -8.60
CA GLN A 55 -10.85 -14.01 -7.16
C GLN A 55 -10.50 -12.62 -6.61
N LEU A 56 -9.52 -11.93 -7.21
CA LEU A 56 -9.15 -10.57 -6.81
C LEU A 56 -10.34 -9.61 -6.83
N LEU A 57 -11.16 -9.67 -7.88
CA LEU A 57 -12.35 -8.83 -8.02
C LEU A 57 -13.47 -9.22 -7.05
N GLY A 58 -13.60 -10.52 -6.74
CA GLY A 58 -14.51 -11.02 -5.73
C GLY A 58 -14.18 -10.50 -4.33
N GLU A 59 -12.89 -10.48 -3.94
CA GLU A 59 -12.43 -9.89 -2.67
C GLU A 59 -12.78 -8.40 -2.56
N ARG A 60 -12.89 -7.72 -3.70
CA ARG A 60 -13.23 -6.29 -3.84
C ARG A 60 -14.72 -6.02 -4.02
N ARG A 61 -15.57 -7.05 -3.84
CA ARG A 61 -17.04 -6.99 -4.01
C ARG A 61 -17.48 -6.51 -5.39
N ALA A 62 -16.67 -6.73 -6.42
CA ALA A 62 -17.06 -6.43 -7.78
C ALA A 62 -18.20 -7.38 -8.22
N ARG A 63 -19.21 -6.83 -8.89
CA ARG A 63 -20.33 -7.60 -9.45
C ARG A 63 -20.10 -7.84 -10.93
N MET A 64 -19.96 -9.10 -11.33
CA MET A 64 -19.84 -9.48 -12.74
C MET A 64 -21.14 -9.16 -13.47
N LEU A 65 -21.02 -8.50 -14.62
CA LEU A 65 -22.10 -8.22 -15.55
C LEU A 65 -22.12 -9.23 -16.70
N ASP A 66 -20.95 -9.45 -17.30
CA ASP A 66 -20.82 -10.30 -18.48
C ASP A 66 -19.44 -10.97 -18.53
N MET A 67 -19.38 -12.10 -19.22
CA MET A 67 -18.17 -12.84 -19.51
C MET A 67 -18.25 -13.37 -20.93
N ILE A 68 -17.35 -12.87 -21.77
CA ILE A 68 -17.30 -13.23 -23.19
C ILE A 68 -15.98 -13.97 -23.44
N ASN A 69 -16.10 -15.22 -23.88
CA ASN A 69 -14.96 -15.98 -24.39
C ASN A 69 -15.06 -16.05 -25.92
N HIS A 70 -14.07 -15.51 -26.62
CA HIS A 70 -14.02 -15.48 -28.08
C HIS A 70 -13.43 -16.76 -28.71
N GLY A 71 -13.06 -17.76 -27.91
CA GLY A 71 -12.43 -19.01 -28.37
C GLY A 71 -10.99 -18.83 -28.85
N THR A 72 -10.40 -17.66 -28.62
CA THR A 72 -9.04 -17.28 -29.03
C THR A 72 -8.01 -17.45 -27.90
N GLY A 73 -8.42 -18.02 -26.75
CA GLY A 73 -7.61 -18.13 -25.54
C GLY A 73 -7.63 -16.87 -24.65
N TRP A 74 -8.44 -15.87 -25.02
CA TRP A 74 -8.67 -14.65 -24.25
C TRP A 74 -10.13 -14.57 -23.81
N VAL A 75 -10.31 -14.07 -22.60
CA VAL A 75 -11.62 -13.81 -22.00
C VAL A 75 -11.73 -12.33 -21.67
N ARG A 76 -12.88 -11.76 -22.03
CA ARG A 76 -13.32 -10.44 -21.58
C ARG A 76 -14.29 -10.59 -20.43
N LEU A 77 -14.01 -9.88 -19.34
CA LEU A 77 -14.86 -9.80 -18.16
C LEU A 77 -15.35 -8.37 -17.98
N GLU A 78 -16.65 -8.20 -17.77
CA GLU A 78 -17.25 -6.92 -17.40
C GLU A 78 -17.77 -6.95 -15.97
N TYR A 79 -17.46 -5.92 -15.19
CA TYR A 79 -17.87 -5.77 -13.80
C TYR A 79 -18.40 -4.36 -13.53
N ILE A 80 -19.29 -4.24 -12.54
CA ILE A 80 -19.47 -3.01 -11.77
C ILE A 80 -18.72 -3.14 -10.46
N ILE A 81 -17.91 -2.13 -10.13
CA ILE A 81 -17.09 -2.11 -8.94
C ILE A 81 -17.12 -0.72 -8.30
N ALA A 82 -17.12 -0.65 -6.98
CA ALA A 82 -16.93 0.60 -6.25
C ALA A 82 -15.59 1.26 -6.63
N ALA A 83 -15.57 2.56 -6.92
CA ALA A 83 -14.34 3.25 -7.31
C ALA A 83 -13.25 3.14 -6.23
N ARG A 84 -13.62 3.11 -4.93
CA ARG A 84 -12.66 2.90 -3.84
C ARG A 84 -12.00 1.52 -3.87
N ALA A 85 -12.67 0.53 -4.45
CA ALA A 85 -12.18 -0.84 -4.54
C ALA A 85 -11.21 -1.02 -5.70
N LEU A 86 -11.14 -0.06 -6.64
CA LEU A 86 -10.13 -0.04 -7.71
C LEU A 86 -8.77 0.50 -7.25
N ILE A 87 -8.71 1.19 -6.11
CA ILE A 87 -7.45 1.67 -5.52
C ILE A 87 -6.55 0.46 -5.23
N GLY A 88 -5.33 0.47 -5.75
CA GLY A 88 -4.40 -0.66 -5.63
C GLY A 88 -4.61 -1.80 -6.62
N PHE A 89 -5.77 -1.86 -7.29
CA PHE A 89 -6.13 -3.03 -8.09
C PHE A 89 -5.24 -3.18 -9.33
N ARG A 90 -4.83 -2.07 -9.96
CA ARG A 90 -3.98 -2.10 -11.15
C ARG A 90 -2.65 -2.80 -10.89
N THR A 91 -1.99 -2.51 -9.77
CA THR A 91 -0.69 -3.12 -9.42
C THR A 91 -0.81 -4.63 -9.19
N GLU A 92 -1.83 -5.05 -8.44
CA GLU A 92 -2.12 -6.47 -8.21
C GLU A 92 -2.49 -7.20 -9.52
N PHE A 93 -3.34 -6.58 -10.34
CA PHE A 93 -3.77 -7.10 -11.63
C PHE A 93 -2.59 -7.33 -12.58
N LEU A 94 -1.69 -6.36 -12.71
CA LEU A 94 -0.50 -6.51 -13.55
C LEU A 94 0.44 -7.60 -13.03
N THR A 95 0.49 -7.79 -11.71
CA THR A 95 1.32 -8.84 -11.09
C THR A 95 0.73 -10.23 -11.38
N GLU A 96 -0.56 -10.44 -11.13
CA GLU A 96 -1.24 -11.72 -11.38
C GLU A 96 -1.26 -12.11 -12.86
N THR A 97 -1.42 -11.13 -13.76
CA THR A 97 -1.44 -11.37 -15.22
C THR A 97 -0.05 -11.31 -15.85
N ARG A 98 1.01 -11.10 -15.05
CA ARG A 98 2.39 -10.94 -15.54
C ARG A 98 2.52 -9.86 -16.64
N GLY A 99 1.70 -8.81 -16.54
CA GLY A 99 1.63 -7.69 -17.48
C GLY A 99 0.93 -7.98 -18.80
N THR A 100 0.34 -9.17 -18.99
CA THR A 100 -0.38 -9.51 -20.23
C THR A 100 -1.82 -9.00 -20.25
N GLY A 101 -2.42 -8.78 -19.08
CA GLY A 101 -3.81 -8.34 -18.97
C GLY A 101 -4.01 -6.88 -19.38
N GLN A 102 -5.17 -6.58 -19.94
CA GLN A 102 -5.63 -5.22 -20.22
C GLN A 102 -6.79 -4.87 -19.28
N LEU A 103 -6.77 -3.64 -18.80
CA LEU A 103 -7.72 -3.14 -17.82
C LEU A 103 -8.18 -1.74 -18.20
N HIS A 104 -9.49 -1.58 -18.30
CA HIS A 104 -10.15 -0.33 -18.60
C HIS A 104 -11.31 -0.14 -17.64
N HIS A 105 -11.50 1.08 -17.14
CA HIS A 105 -12.65 1.38 -16.32
C HIS A 105 -13.14 2.79 -16.62
N ILE A 106 -14.46 2.97 -16.49
CA ILE A 106 -15.14 4.24 -16.68
C ILE A 106 -16.19 4.41 -15.57
N PHE A 107 -16.47 5.67 -15.20
CA PHE A 107 -17.53 5.98 -14.27
C PHE A 107 -18.88 5.46 -14.80
N GLU A 108 -19.59 4.67 -13.99
CA GLU A 108 -20.91 4.10 -14.32
C GLU A 108 -22.04 4.88 -13.64
N GLY A 109 -21.87 5.22 -12.35
CA GLY A 109 -22.94 5.85 -11.59
C GLY A 109 -22.68 5.93 -10.09
N TRP A 110 -23.76 6.14 -9.35
CA TRP A 110 -23.76 6.16 -7.89
C TRP A 110 -24.59 4.97 -7.39
N GLU A 111 -24.02 4.17 -6.49
CA GLU A 111 -24.74 3.07 -5.84
C GLU A 111 -24.71 3.25 -4.31
N PRO A 112 -25.68 2.69 -3.57
CA PRO A 112 -25.65 2.70 -2.12
C PRO A 112 -24.34 2.15 -1.58
N TRP A 113 -23.87 2.71 -0.47
CA TRP A 113 -22.62 2.34 0.18
C TRP A 113 -22.55 0.83 0.42
N GLN A 114 -21.57 0.18 -0.21
CA GLN A 114 -21.45 -1.28 -0.22
C GLN A 114 -20.78 -1.84 1.05
N GLY A 115 -20.63 -1.03 2.11
CA GLY A 115 -20.01 -1.40 3.38
C GLY A 115 -18.49 -1.26 3.40
N GLU A 116 -17.87 -1.44 4.57
CA GLU A 116 -16.41 -1.28 4.69
C GLU A 116 -15.66 -2.28 3.80
N LEU A 117 -14.72 -1.74 3.01
CA LEU A 117 -13.69 -2.51 2.30
C LEU A 117 -12.39 -2.39 3.08
N ARG A 118 -11.72 -3.51 3.33
CA ARG A 118 -10.40 -3.48 3.96
C ARG A 118 -9.40 -2.90 2.98
N SER A 119 -8.73 -1.81 3.35
CA SER A 119 -7.79 -1.14 2.46
C SER A 119 -6.45 -1.85 2.30
N ARG A 120 -6.00 -2.61 3.32
CA ARG A 120 -4.80 -3.44 3.27
C ARG A 120 -4.85 -4.61 4.25
N LYS A 121 -4.16 -5.70 3.94
CA LYS A 121 -3.99 -6.89 4.81
C LYS A 121 -2.72 -6.82 5.66
N SER A 122 -1.82 -5.89 5.37
CA SER A 122 -0.52 -5.68 6.01
C SER A 122 -0.50 -4.44 6.92
N GLY A 123 0.50 -4.38 7.79
CA GLY A 123 0.81 -3.25 8.67
C GLY A 123 2.10 -2.55 8.24
N SER A 124 2.37 -1.39 8.82
CA SER A 124 3.56 -0.59 8.52
C SER A 124 4.69 -0.90 9.50
N VAL A 125 5.91 -1.02 8.98
CA VAL A 125 7.13 -1.02 9.80
C VAL A 125 7.62 0.41 9.92
N VAL A 126 7.65 0.95 11.14
CA VAL A 126 7.88 2.38 11.39
C VAL A 126 9.19 2.57 12.15
N ALA A 127 10.02 3.52 11.71
CA ALA A 127 11.24 3.88 12.41
C ALA A 127 10.92 4.64 13.71
N ASP A 128 11.55 4.24 14.81
CA ASP A 128 11.35 4.85 16.13
C ASP A 128 12.21 6.10 16.38
N ARG A 129 13.25 6.32 15.58
CA ARG A 129 14.26 7.39 15.77
C ARG A 129 14.87 7.84 14.45
N ILE A 130 15.63 8.93 14.54
CA ILE A 130 16.46 9.45 13.45
C ILE A 130 17.82 8.76 13.41
N GLY A 131 18.33 8.49 12.20
CA GLY A 131 19.68 8.00 11.99
C GLY A 131 19.84 7.20 10.69
N PRO A 132 21.08 6.73 10.41
CA PRO A 132 21.34 5.85 9.28
C PRO A 132 20.80 4.44 9.52
N VAL A 133 20.27 3.81 8.48
CA VAL A 133 19.90 2.39 8.49
C VAL A 133 21.15 1.52 8.58
N THR A 134 21.14 0.58 9.52
CA THR A 134 22.28 -0.33 9.75
C THR A 134 22.02 -1.71 9.14
N PRO A 135 23.01 -2.33 8.45
CA PRO A 135 22.89 -3.70 7.95
C PRO A 135 22.51 -4.72 9.03
N TYR A 136 23.00 -4.53 10.25
CA TYR A 136 22.70 -5.40 11.40
C TYR A 136 21.21 -5.37 11.77
N ALA A 137 20.60 -4.20 11.86
CA ALA A 137 19.16 -4.10 12.13
C ALA A 137 18.35 -4.67 10.97
N MET A 138 18.70 -4.31 9.72
CA MET A 138 18.02 -4.80 8.51
C MET A 138 17.97 -6.33 8.47
N ALA A 139 19.08 -7.01 8.73
CA ALA A 139 19.18 -8.47 8.70
C ALA A 139 18.16 -9.15 9.62
N ASN A 140 17.96 -8.60 10.83
CA ASN A 140 17.03 -9.14 11.81
C ASN A 140 15.55 -8.86 11.48
N ILE A 141 15.28 -7.85 10.65
CA ILE A 141 13.91 -7.40 10.34
C ILE A 141 13.43 -8.01 9.02
N GLN A 142 14.32 -8.13 8.03
CA GLN A 142 13.99 -8.66 6.72
C GLN A 142 13.55 -10.14 6.72
N GLU A 143 13.81 -10.88 7.80
CA GLU A 143 13.32 -12.26 7.98
C GLU A 143 11.79 -12.34 8.06
N ARG A 144 11.14 -11.25 8.50
CA ARG A 144 9.68 -11.22 8.73
C ARG A 144 8.98 -10.04 8.06
N CYS A 145 9.71 -9.08 7.52
CA CYS A 145 9.15 -7.87 6.91
C CYS A 145 9.84 -7.55 5.58
N SER A 146 9.14 -6.89 4.67
CA SER A 146 9.74 -6.37 3.44
C SER A 146 10.18 -4.92 3.65
N LEU A 147 11.45 -4.61 3.44
CA LEU A 147 11.99 -3.27 3.67
C LEU A 147 11.90 -2.39 2.42
N PHE A 148 11.65 -1.09 2.62
CA PHE A 148 11.61 -0.06 1.56
C PHE A 148 12.90 0.78 1.51
N VAL A 149 13.71 0.70 2.56
CA VAL A 149 14.96 1.45 2.73
C VAL A 149 16.19 0.56 2.59
N GLY A 150 17.26 1.11 2.03
CA GLY A 150 18.54 0.44 1.91
C GLY A 150 19.49 0.68 3.09
N PRO A 151 20.62 -0.03 3.16
CA PRO A 151 21.68 0.28 4.12
C PRO A 151 22.16 1.73 3.92
N THR A 152 22.56 2.37 5.02
CA THR A 152 23.06 3.77 5.10
C THR A 152 22.05 4.87 4.76
N GLU A 153 20.83 4.52 4.32
CA GLU A 153 19.76 5.48 4.07
C GLU A 153 19.35 6.19 5.36
N GLN A 154 19.09 7.50 5.29
CA GLN A 154 18.70 8.31 6.44
C GLN A 154 17.20 8.18 6.71
N VAL A 155 16.85 7.79 7.92
CA VAL A 155 15.46 7.69 8.38
C VAL A 155 15.19 8.63 9.54
N TYR A 156 13.93 8.91 9.80
CA TYR A 156 13.47 9.73 10.93
C TYR A 156 12.30 9.04 11.67
N ALA A 157 12.06 9.47 12.91
CA ALA A 157 10.98 8.90 13.73
C ALA A 157 9.61 9.07 13.05
N GLY A 158 8.85 7.98 12.94
CA GLY A 158 7.55 7.93 12.25
C GLY A 158 7.63 7.74 10.74
N MET A 159 8.82 7.65 10.15
CA MET A 159 9.01 7.23 8.76
C MET A 159 8.69 5.72 8.63
N ILE A 160 7.93 5.35 7.61
CA ILE A 160 7.65 3.96 7.28
C ILE A 160 8.82 3.43 6.45
N VAL A 161 9.44 2.38 6.95
CA VAL A 161 10.67 1.77 6.41
C VAL A 161 10.44 0.38 5.83
N GLY A 162 9.22 -0.13 5.92
CA GLY A 162 8.85 -1.43 5.37
C GLY A 162 7.40 -1.81 5.63
N GLU A 163 7.08 -3.03 5.22
CA GLU A 163 5.78 -3.66 5.33
C GLU A 163 5.86 -4.88 6.26
N ASN A 164 4.92 -4.93 7.21
CA ASN A 164 4.68 -6.08 8.06
C ASN A 164 3.58 -6.93 7.42
N PRO A 165 3.80 -8.23 7.14
CA PRO A 165 2.75 -9.10 6.59
C PRO A 165 1.54 -9.26 7.53
N ARG A 166 1.68 -8.91 8.82
CA ARG A 166 0.58 -8.87 9.77
C ARG A 166 -0.04 -7.48 9.82
N GLN A 167 -1.31 -7.39 10.21
CA GLN A 167 -2.08 -6.14 10.20
C GLN A 167 -1.60 -5.11 11.21
N GLU A 168 -0.87 -5.51 12.25
CA GLU A 168 -0.32 -4.58 13.23
C GLU A 168 0.89 -3.80 12.70
N ASP A 169 0.90 -2.51 12.97
CA ASP A 169 2.09 -1.69 12.79
C ASP A 169 3.17 -2.09 13.82
N MET A 170 4.43 -2.00 13.40
CA MET A 170 5.58 -2.36 14.23
C MET A 170 6.59 -1.21 14.25
N ASP A 171 6.72 -0.56 15.40
CA ASP A 171 7.79 0.41 15.65
C ASP A 171 9.12 -0.31 15.92
N ILE A 172 10.17 0.08 15.21
CA ILE A 172 11.49 -0.56 15.26
C ILE A 172 12.63 0.46 15.32
N ASN A 173 13.72 0.05 15.97
CA ASN A 173 15.00 0.73 15.85
C ASN A 173 15.80 0.14 14.68
N ILE A 174 15.63 0.71 13.49
CA ILE A 174 16.37 0.33 12.27
C ILE A 174 17.81 0.87 12.24
N CYS A 175 18.15 1.79 13.16
CA CYS A 175 19.49 2.37 13.32
C CYS A 175 20.37 1.61 14.32
N ARG A 176 19.92 0.43 14.79
CA ARG A 176 20.60 -0.31 15.86
C ARG A 176 21.93 -0.90 15.39
N GLU A 177 23.02 -0.46 16.00
CA GLU A 177 24.34 -1.04 15.78
C GLU A 177 24.51 -2.41 16.47
N LYS A 178 25.41 -3.23 15.90
CA LYS A 178 25.84 -4.49 16.51
C LYS A 178 26.65 -4.17 17.77
N LYS A 179 26.21 -4.66 18.93
CA LYS A 179 27.01 -4.53 20.15
C LYS A 179 28.32 -5.31 19.97
N MET A 180 29.47 -4.64 20.08
CA MET A 180 30.77 -5.30 20.15
C MET A 180 30.91 -6.00 21.51
N THR A 181 30.36 -7.20 21.63
CA THR A 181 30.78 -8.12 22.69
C THR A 181 32.14 -8.67 22.30
N ASN A 182 33.16 -8.42 23.13
CA ASN A 182 34.50 -9.00 23.07
C ASN A 182 34.47 -10.53 23.28
N VAL A 183 33.74 -11.24 22.43
CA VAL A 183 33.74 -12.70 22.39
C VAL A 183 34.53 -13.08 21.16
N ARG A 184 35.72 -13.63 21.41
CA ARG A 184 36.53 -14.38 20.45
C ARG A 184 35.66 -15.49 19.86
N ALA A 185 34.96 -15.20 18.76
CA ALA A 185 34.37 -16.21 17.90
C ALA A 185 35.31 -16.34 16.70
N SER A 186 36.19 -17.32 16.80
CA SER A 186 36.80 -17.98 15.66
C SER A 186 35.72 -18.35 14.64
N SER A 187 36.00 -18.05 13.36
CA SER A 187 35.33 -18.59 12.17
C SER A 187 33.82 -18.30 11.99
N SER A 188 33.48 -17.06 11.63
CA SER A 188 32.82 -16.73 10.35
C SER A 188 32.56 -15.21 10.32
N ASP A 189 33.18 -14.50 9.38
CA ASP A 189 32.58 -13.25 8.89
C ASP A 189 31.30 -13.67 8.15
N ASP A 190 30.21 -13.88 8.91
CA ASP A 190 28.88 -14.09 8.33
C ASP A 190 28.57 -12.83 7.52
N THR A 191 28.81 -12.94 6.22
CA THR A 191 28.47 -11.91 5.25
C THR A 191 26.97 -11.77 5.32
N VAL A 192 26.51 -10.69 5.95
CA VAL A 192 25.10 -10.40 6.14
C VAL A 192 24.47 -10.23 4.76
N ARG A 193 23.68 -11.23 4.33
CA ARG A 193 22.96 -11.19 3.06
C ARG A 193 21.72 -10.31 3.24
N LEU A 194 21.74 -9.12 2.65
CA LEU A 194 20.60 -8.23 2.66
C LEU A 194 19.72 -8.46 1.43
N THR A 195 18.41 -8.58 1.65
CA THR A 195 17.45 -8.59 0.55
C THR A 195 17.36 -7.18 -0.03
N PRO A 196 17.42 -7.00 -1.37
CA PRO A 196 17.24 -5.69 -1.98
C PRO A 196 15.91 -5.04 -1.53
N PRO A 197 15.91 -3.74 -1.16
CA PRO A 197 14.69 -3.08 -0.71
C PRO A 197 13.67 -2.95 -1.84
N ARG A 198 12.39 -3.12 -1.50
CA ARG A 198 11.27 -2.89 -2.42
C ARG A 198 11.07 -1.39 -2.57
N ARG A 199 11.51 -0.82 -3.69
CA ARG A 199 11.29 0.60 -4.01
C ARG A 199 9.89 0.78 -4.57
N LEU A 200 9.08 1.62 -3.92
CA LEU A 200 7.72 1.94 -4.35
C LEU A 200 7.74 3.14 -5.29
N SER A 201 6.99 3.06 -6.38
CA SER A 201 6.64 4.24 -7.17
C SER A 201 5.69 5.16 -6.40
N LEU A 202 5.47 6.38 -6.88
CA LEU A 202 4.49 7.29 -6.29
C LEU A 202 3.08 6.67 -6.26
N GLU A 203 2.68 6.02 -7.35
CA GLU A 203 1.40 5.33 -7.43
C GLU A 203 1.31 4.20 -6.39
N GLN A 204 2.31 3.32 -6.34
CA GLN A 204 2.36 2.25 -5.35
C GLN A 204 2.39 2.76 -3.91
N ALA A 205 3.03 3.91 -3.67
CA ALA A 205 3.06 4.55 -2.35
C ALA A 205 1.67 5.09 -1.95
N LEU A 206 0.94 5.72 -2.88
CA LEU A 206 -0.43 6.20 -2.66
C LEU A 206 -1.43 5.05 -2.44
N GLU A 207 -1.23 3.92 -3.13
CA GLU A 207 -2.00 2.70 -2.94
C GLU A 207 -1.71 2.02 -1.58
N PHE A 208 -0.47 2.12 -1.09
CA PHE A 208 -0.02 1.45 0.13
C PHE A 208 -0.48 2.14 1.43
N ILE A 209 -0.55 3.47 1.45
CA ILE A 209 -0.79 4.22 2.69
C ILE A 209 -2.18 3.97 3.28
N ALA A 210 -2.21 3.87 4.62
CA ALA A 210 -3.43 3.88 5.40
C ALA A 210 -3.93 5.32 5.69
N ASP A 211 -5.09 5.42 6.32
CA ASP A 211 -5.75 6.70 6.60
C ASP A 211 -4.96 7.57 7.60
N ASP A 212 -4.11 6.95 8.44
CA ASP A 212 -3.21 7.62 9.40
C ASP A 212 -1.80 7.86 8.84
N GLU A 213 -1.62 7.71 7.53
CA GLU A 213 -0.34 7.77 6.82
C GLU A 213 -0.39 8.78 5.67
N CYS A 214 0.79 9.25 5.26
CA CYS A 214 0.95 10.08 4.09
C CYS A 214 2.24 9.78 3.32
N VAL A 215 2.20 10.08 2.03
CA VAL A 215 3.38 10.07 1.16
C VAL A 215 4.02 11.45 1.22
N GLU A 216 5.26 11.51 1.65
CA GLU A 216 6.11 12.69 1.53
C GLU A 216 6.81 12.66 0.18
N VAL A 217 6.55 13.69 -0.64
CA VAL A 217 7.08 13.82 -1.99
C VAL A 217 7.98 15.04 -2.04
N THR A 218 9.23 14.83 -2.43
CA THR A 218 10.21 15.86 -2.79
C THR A 218 10.73 15.58 -4.19
N PRO A 219 11.44 16.52 -4.84
CA PRO A 219 11.98 16.32 -6.19
C PRO A 219 12.87 15.08 -6.34
N VAL A 220 13.47 14.63 -5.23
CA VAL A 220 14.43 13.51 -5.20
C VAL A 220 13.88 12.28 -4.47
N HIS A 221 12.94 12.45 -3.54
CA HIS A 221 12.49 11.37 -2.67
C HIS A 221 10.98 11.21 -2.67
N VAL A 222 10.55 9.94 -2.66
CA VAL A 222 9.18 9.53 -2.30
C VAL A 222 9.31 8.68 -1.05
N ARG A 223 8.82 9.19 0.07
CA ARG A 223 8.91 8.53 1.38
C ARG A 223 7.51 8.31 1.94
N LEU A 224 7.38 7.29 2.75
CA LEU A 224 6.16 6.97 3.47
C LEU A 224 6.34 7.36 4.94
N ARG A 225 5.32 7.92 5.57
CA ARG A 225 5.36 8.25 7.00
C ARG A 225 3.98 8.19 7.62
N LYS A 226 3.95 8.10 8.94
CA LYS A 226 2.76 8.37 9.73
C LYS A 226 2.44 9.86 9.73
N VAL A 227 1.16 10.21 9.79
CA VAL A 227 0.70 11.58 10.01
C VAL A 227 1.19 12.04 11.38
N ASN A 228 0.92 11.24 12.41
CA ASN A 228 1.47 11.43 13.75
C ASN A 228 2.79 10.66 13.90
N LEU A 229 3.91 11.40 14.01
CA LEU A 229 5.24 10.79 14.11
C LEU A 229 5.47 10.08 15.45
N ASP A 230 4.86 10.58 16.53
CA ASP A 230 5.11 10.08 17.87
C ASP A 230 4.40 8.73 18.12
N ALA A 231 5.19 7.71 18.44
CA ALA A 231 4.67 6.36 18.71
C ALA A 231 3.75 6.32 19.93
N GLY A 232 4.03 7.13 20.95
CA GLY A 232 3.20 7.21 22.17
C GLY A 232 1.83 7.81 21.89
N GLN A 233 1.76 8.86 21.09
CA GLN A 233 0.51 9.48 20.66
C GLN A 233 -0.30 8.54 19.77
N ARG A 234 0.33 7.89 18.78
CA ARG A 234 -0.32 6.85 17.95
C ARG A 234 -0.93 5.73 18.81
N ALA A 235 -0.18 5.22 19.79
CA ALA A 235 -0.70 4.18 20.68
C ALA A 235 -1.92 4.64 21.51
N ARG A 236 -1.94 5.91 21.94
CA ARG A 236 -3.10 6.50 22.64
C ARG A 236 -4.31 6.65 21.73
N GLU A 237 -4.11 7.12 20.50
CA GLU A 237 -5.18 7.26 19.49
C GLU A 237 -5.79 5.90 19.13
N THR A 238 -4.96 4.89 18.85
CA THR A 238 -5.41 3.53 18.59
C THR A 238 -6.21 2.95 19.75
N LYS A 239 -5.76 3.19 21.00
CA LYS A 239 -6.51 2.76 22.19
C LYS A 239 -7.87 3.46 22.29
N ARG A 240 -7.91 4.78 22.04
CA ARG A 240 -9.15 5.58 22.05
C ARG A 240 -10.15 5.08 21.01
N LEU A 241 -9.68 4.81 19.78
CA LEU A 241 -10.52 4.30 18.69
C LEU A 241 -11.06 2.89 18.97
N LYS A 242 -10.26 2.02 19.59
CA LYS A 242 -10.73 0.70 20.03
C LYS A 242 -11.83 0.83 21.09
N THR A 243 -11.61 1.63 22.13
CA THR A 243 -12.62 1.84 23.18
C THR A 243 -13.91 2.45 22.65
N ALA A 244 -13.83 3.34 21.65
CA ALA A 244 -15.03 3.91 21.01
C ALA A 244 -15.81 2.86 20.20
N ARG A 245 -15.12 1.93 19.54
CA ARG A 245 -15.75 0.84 18.76
C ARG A 245 -16.36 -0.26 19.63
N ASP A 246 -15.77 -0.53 20.80
CA ASP A 246 -16.28 -1.54 21.74
C ASP A 246 -17.43 -1.01 22.63
N GLY A 247 -17.73 0.29 22.53
CA GLY A 247 -18.74 0.98 23.35
C GLY A 247 -20.07 1.30 22.64
N ASP A 248 -20.17 1.00 21.34
CA ASP A 248 -21.41 0.98 20.54
C ASP A 248 -21.89 -0.49 20.37
#